data_AF-A0A7S0NUQ4-F1
#
_entry.id   AF-A0A7S0NUQ4-F1
#
_cell.length_a   1.000
_cell.length_b   1.000
_cell.length_c   1.000
_cell.angle_alpha   90.00
_cell.angle_beta   90.00
_cell.angle_gamma   90.00
#
_symmetry.space_group_name_H-M   'P 1'
#
loop_
_entity.id
_entity.type
_entity.pdbx_description
1 polymer ?
#
loop_
_entity_poly.entity_id
_entity_poly.type
_entity_poly.pdbx_seq_one_letter_code
_entity_poly.pdbx_strand_id
1 'polypeptide(L)'
;SCRREASWGSSASRKGTMGERPAYLQLKRKARVEETREMDSKISHIQFGMFGAAEIARAAEFEVVENRFYAPSEQRQTTRTPIEYGVLDRRLGVSDKQSTCATCGMKMQDCPGHFAFISLELPVFHIGYMKKTVAVLQCICKVCSRVLLPLAERSKILRALHHPMTRGDAVRLSAVQRKVLDKCKKMRECPHCGERNGLVKKVGFAHIVHERFKEKDSKGRAVHERATF
;
A
#
# COMPACT_ATOMS: atom_id res chain seq x y z
N SER A 1 -24.43 32.53 2.17
CA SER A 1 -23.10 32.93 1.71
C SER A 1 -22.04 32.12 2.45
N CYS A 2 -21.58 31.00 1.89
CA CYS A 2 -20.35 30.31 2.32
C CYS A 2 -19.99 29.29 1.22
N ARG A 3 -19.43 29.76 0.10
CA ARG A 3 -18.75 28.91 -0.87
C ARG A 3 -17.44 28.46 -0.23
N ARG A 4 -17.33 27.17 0.11
CA ARG A 4 -16.03 26.52 0.26
C ARG A 4 -15.86 25.62 -0.94
N GLU A 5 -15.17 26.16 -1.94
CA GLU A 5 -14.66 25.42 -3.08
C GLU A 5 -13.72 24.34 -2.55
N ALA A 6 -14.17 23.08 -2.60
CA ALA A 6 -13.27 21.96 -2.53
C ALA A 6 -12.63 21.84 -3.92
N SER A 7 -11.61 22.66 -4.18
CA SER A 7 -10.69 22.44 -5.28
C SER A 7 -10.03 21.08 -5.03
N TRP A 8 -10.45 20.08 -5.80
CA TRP A 8 -9.62 18.91 -6.04
C TRP A 8 -8.37 19.46 -6.67
N GLY A 9 -7.29 19.54 -5.88
CA GLY A 9 -5.98 19.90 -6.39
C GLY A 9 -5.76 19.03 -7.61
N SER A 10 -5.74 19.69 -8.77
CA SER A 10 -5.33 19.08 -10.02
C SER A 10 -4.11 18.25 -9.71
N SER A 11 -4.13 16.98 -10.13
CA SER A 11 -2.93 16.18 -10.25
C SER A 11 -1.97 17.00 -11.10
N ALA A 12 -1.14 17.79 -10.43
CA ALA A 12 -0.02 18.45 -11.04
C ALA A 12 0.78 17.31 -11.64
N SER A 13 0.78 17.27 -12.97
CA SER A 13 1.87 16.71 -13.74
C SER A 13 3.14 17.24 -13.07
N ARG A 14 3.73 16.43 -12.18
CA ARG A 14 5.06 16.69 -11.67
C ARG A 14 5.95 16.45 -12.86
N LYS A 15 6.18 17.50 -13.63
CA LYS A 15 7.42 17.64 -14.40
C LYS A 15 8.53 17.31 -13.40
N GLY A 16 9.23 16.22 -13.65
CA GLY A 16 10.29 15.73 -12.78
C GLY A 16 11.34 16.82 -12.64
N THR A 17 11.35 17.49 -11.49
CA THR A 17 12.56 18.08 -10.96
C THR A 17 13.39 16.93 -10.43
N MET A 18 14.37 16.49 -11.23
CA MET A 18 15.50 15.71 -10.73
C MET A 18 16.05 16.43 -9.49
N GLY A 19 15.82 15.89 -8.29
CA GLY A 19 16.47 16.42 -7.09
C GLY A 19 15.74 16.20 -5.76
N GLU A 20 14.41 16.24 -5.72
CA GLU A 20 13.72 16.20 -4.43
C GLU A 20 13.21 14.79 -4.09
N ARG A 21 14.05 14.07 -3.33
CA ARG A 21 13.67 12.76 -2.76
C ARG A 21 12.41 12.92 -1.89
N PRO A 22 11.49 11.95 -1.89
CA PRO A 22 10.27 12.03 -1.08
C PRO A 22 10.57 12.29 0.40
N ALA A 23 9.76 13.11 1.07
CA ALA A 23 9.98 13.50 2.46
C ALA A 23 10.12 12.32 3.45
N TYR A 24 9.54 11.16 3.13
CA TYR A 24 9.67 9.96 3.95
C TYR A 24 11.09 9.35 3.91
N LEU A 25 11.86 9.64 2.87
CA LEU A 25 13.26 9.22 2.71
C LEU A 25 14.25 10.09 3.52
N GLN A 26 13.77 11.23 4.04
CA GLN A 26 14.55 12.19 4.83
C GLN A 26 14.25 12.09 6.34
N LEU A 27 13.44 11.10 6.75
CA LEU A 27 13.08 10.91 8.15
C LEU A 27 14.31 10.46 8.94
N LYS A 28 14.85 11.34 9.78
CA LYS A 28 15.87 10.98 10.76
C LYS A 28 15.32 9.92 11.71
N ARG A 29 16.09 8.87 11.93
CA ARG A 29 15.77 7.81 12.89
C ARG A 29 15.56 8.44 14.27
N LYS A 30 14.50 8.07 14.98
CA LYS A 30 14.43 8.35 16.43
C LYS A 30 15.58 7.59 17.10
N ALA A 31 16.20 8.23 18.07
CA ALA A 31 17.36 7.69 18.79
C ALA A 31 17.13 6.23 19.23
N ARG A 32 18.20 5.44 19.17
CA ARG A 32 18.27 4.07 19.68
C ARG A 32 17.59 4.04 21.05
N VAL A 33 16.58 3.17 21.20
CA VAL A 33 15.94 2.95 22.50
C VAL A 33 17.05 2.53 23.45
N GLU A 34 17.30 3.37 24.45
CA GLU A 34 18.22 3.06 25.53
C GLU A 34 17.74 1.78 26.22
N GLU A 35 18.70 0.95 26.60
CA GLU A 35 18.52 -0.36 27.20
C GLU A 35 17.67 -0.23 28.48
N THR A 36 16.36 -0.41 28.31
CA THR A 36 15.42 -0.36 29.43
C THR A 36 15.65 -1.62 30.26
N ARG A 37 16.06 -1.40 31.51
CA ARG A 37 16.03 -2.31 32.67
C ARG A 37 15.15 -3.54 32.44
N GLU A 38 15.67 -4.73 32.76
CA GLU A 38 14.96 -6.01 32.69
C GLU A 38 13.54 -5.87 33.26
N MET A 39 12.58 -5.80 32.35
CA MET A 39 11.16 -5.73 32.65
C MET A 39 10.54 -6.95 32.01
N ASP A 40 10.08 -7.89 32.84
CA ASP A 40 9.32 -9.04 32.40
C ASP A 40 7.99 -8.56 31.79
N SER A 41 8.01 -8.38 30.47
CA SER A 41 6.84 -7.95 29.71
C SER A 41 6.18 -9.16 29.05
N LYS A 42 4.86 -9.28 29.21
CA LYS A 42 4.06 -10.33 28.57
C LYS A 42 3.32 -9.75 27.37
N ILE A 43 3.43 -10.42 26.23
CA ILE A 43 2.70 -10.06 25.00
C ILE A 43 1.20 -10.17 25.27
N SER A 44 0.46 -9.06 25.15
CA SER A 44 -0.98 -9.03 25.37
C SER A 44 -1.79 -9.46 24.14
N HIS A 45 -1.48 -8.88 22.98
CA HIS A 45 -2.17 -9.14 21.72
C HIS A 45 -1.31 -8.69 20.54
N ILE A 46 -1.57 -9.24 19.35
CA ILE A 46 -0.91 -8.87 18.09
C ILE A 46 -1.94 -8.14 17.22
N GLN A 47 -1.61 -6.91 16.81
CA GLN A 47 -2.44 -6.14 15.89
C GLN A 47 -1.85 -6.20 14.48
N PHE A 48 -2.60 -6.76 13.55
CA PHE A 48 -2.21 -6.78 12.14
C PHE A 48 -2.56 -5.46 11.47
N GLY A 49 -1.63 -4.98 10.63
CA GLY A 49 -1.78 -3.75 9.86
C GLY A 49 -0.97 -3.83 8.57
N MET A 50 -1.02 -2.75 7.80
CA MET A 50 -0.18 -2.55 6.63
C MET A 50 0.80 -1.44 6.94
N PHE A 51 2.06 -1.62 6.57
CA PHE A 51 3.05 -0.56 6.70
C PHE A 51 2.81 0.53 5.66
N GLY A 52 2.80 1.79 6.10
CA GLY A 52 2.92 2.93 5.21
C GLY A 52 4.34 3.08 4.68
N ALA A 53 4.53 3.78 3.56
CA ALA A 53 5.86 4.00 2.96
C ALA A 53 6.86 4.62 3.96
N ALA A 54 6.39 5.55 4.80
CA ALA A 54 7.20 6.17 5.84
C ALA A 54 7.56 5.22 6.99
N GLU A 55 6.73 4.22 7.29
CA GLU A 55 7.05 3.20 8.30
C GLU A 55 8.09 2.22 7.77
N ILE A 56 7.96 1.81 6.50
CA ILE A 56 8.93 0.96 5.81
C ILE A 56 10.30 1.63 5.81
N ALA A 57 10.38 2.90 5.40
CA ALA A 57 11.64 3.64 5.38
C ALA A 57 12.26 3.83 6.77
N ARG A 58 11.45 3.97 7.82
CA ARG A 58 11.95 4.08 9.20
C ARG A 58 12.46 2.75 9.78
N ALA A 59 11.86 1.64 9.36
CA ALA A 59 12.27 0.30 9.79
C ALA A 59 13.53 -0.19 9.07
N ALA A 60 13.78 0.35 7.87
CA ALA A 60 14.92 -0.01 7.05
C ALA A 60 16.20 0.74 7.43
N GLU A 61 17.35 0.07 7.25
CA GLU A 61 18.68 0.65 7.47
C GLU A 61 19.17 1.47 6.26
N PHE A 62 18.88 1.01 5.04
CA PHE A 62 19.25 1.70 3.81
C PHE A 62 18.31 1.38 2.65
N GLU A 63 18.47 2.12 1.56
CA GLU A 63 17.80 1.89 0.28
C GLU A 63 18.67 1.01 -0.62
N VAL A 64 18.12 -0.11 -1.12
CA VAL A 64 18.83 -0.95 -2.08
C VAL A 64 18.75 -0.31 -3.46
N VAL A 65 19.91 0.01 -4.03
CA VAL A 65 20.03 0.66 -5.34
C VAL A 65 20.69 -0.26 -6.36
N GLU A 66 21.63 -1.09 -5.91
CA GLU A 66 22.43 -1.94 -6.78
C GLU A 66 21.79 -3.32 -6.94
N ASN A 67 21.77 -3.84 -8.18
CA ASN A 67 21.20 -5.14 -8.49
C ASN A 67 22.22 -6.29 -8.43
N ARG A 68 23.52 -5.94 -8.45
CA ARG A 68 24.60 -6.91 -8.41
C ARG A 68 24.74 -7.49 -7.01
N PHE A 69 25.16 -8.75 -6.94
CA PHE A 69 25.36 -9.45 -5.67
C PHE A 69 26.76 -9.23 -5.10
N TYR A 70 27.78 -9.33 -5.94
CA TYR A 70 29.19 -9.27 -5.56
C TYR A 70 29.93 -8.26 -6.42
N ALA A 71 30.99 -7.67 -5.86
CA ALA A 71 31.89 -6.81 -6.62
C ALA A 71 32.52 -7.61 -7.78
N PRO A 72 32.68 -7.01 -8.98
CA PRO A 72 33.40 -7.67 -10.06
C PRO A 72 34.86 -7.88 -9.63
N SER A 73 35.24 -9.14 -9.40
CA SER A 73 36.63 -9.47 -9.07
C SER A 73 37.45 -9.44 -10.36
N GLU A 74 38.32 -8.46 -10.49
CA GLU A 74 39.03 -8.19 -11.74
C GLU A 74 40.08 -9.24 -12.09
N GLN A 75 40.44 -10.15 -11.18
CA GLN A 75 41.32 -11.28 -11.47
C GLN A 75 41.30 -12.26 -10.28
N ARG A 76 40.84 -13.49 -10.50
CA ARG A 76 41.21 -14.71 -9.75
C ARG A 76 41.28 -14.59 -8.21
N GLN A 77 40.47 -13.73 -7.60
CA GLN A 77 40.35 -13.62 -6.13
C GLN A 77 39.19 -14.49 -5.66
N THR A 78 39.52 -15.40 -4.75
CA THR A 78 38.62 -16.38 -4.12
C THR A 78 37.62 -15.74 -3.15
N THR A 79 37.81 -14.48 -2.78
CA THR A 79 36.95 -13.76 -1.84
C THR A 79 35.88 -12.97 -2.59
N ARG A 80 34.68 -13.55 -2.72
CA ARG A 80 33.49 -12.87 -3.22
C ARG A 80 32.97 -11.90 -2.16
N THR A 81 33.35 -10.63 -2.23
CA THR A 81 32.84 -9.59 -1.33
C THR A 81 31.49 -9.07 -1.81
N PRO A 82 30.44 -9.06 -0.96
CA PRO A 82 29.17 -8.45 -1.30
C PRO A 82 29.34 -6.97 -1.63
N ILE A 83 28.55 -6.48 -2.58
CA ILE A 83 28.55 -5.06 -2.94
C ILE A 83 27.76 -4.24 -1.91
N GLU A 84 28.21 -3.01 -1.65
CA GLU A 84 27.46 -2.06 -0.82
C GLU A 84 26.18 -1.59 -1.54
N TYR A 85 25.13 -1.29 -0.77
CA TYR A 85 23.81 -0.89 -1.30
C TYR A 85 23.14 -1.94 -2.22
N GLY A 86 23.64 -3.17 -2.19
CA GLY A 86 23.04 -4.33 -2.84
C GLY A 86 22.20 -5.17 -1.89
N VAL A 87 21.62 -6.26 -2.41
CA VAL A 87 20.74 -7.15 -1.65
C VAL A 87 21.47 -8.03 -0.63
N LEU A 88 22.80 -8.19 -0.76
CA LEU A 88 23.65 -8.96 0.16
C LEU A 88 24.54 -8.06 1.04
N ASP A 89 24.19 -6.78 1.20
CA ASP A 89 24.94 -5.86 2.05
C ASP A 89 24.97 -6.38 3.51
N ARG A 90 26.16 -6.36 4.12
CA ARG A 90 26.40 -6.83 5.50
C ARG A 90 25.63 -6.03 6.55
N ARG A 91 25.07 -4.86 6.19
CA ARG A 91 24.15 -4.08 7.03
C ARG A 91 22.80 -4.77 7.24
N LEU A 92 22.37 -5.66 6.34
CA LEU A 92 21.12 -6.45 6.48
C LEU A 92 21.27 -7.66 7.40
N GLY A 93 22.51 -8.02 7.68
CA GLY A 93 22.86 -9.25 8.38
C GLY A 93 23.95 -9.99 7.61
N VAL A 94 24.47 -11.03 8.23
CA VAL A 94 25.55 -11.86 7.70
C VAL A 94 25.12 -13.31 7.68
N SER A 95 25.42 -14.01 6.58
CA SER A 95 25.19 -15.45 6.44
C SER A 95 26.45 -16.27 6.73
N ASP A 96 27.62 -15.63 6.82
CA ASP A 96 28.88 -16.31 7.08
C ASP A 96 29.23 -16.29 8.57
N LYS A 97 29.83 -17.39 9.06
CA LYS A 97 30.27 -17.53 10.45
C LYS A 97 31.45 -16.60 10.82
N GLN A 98 32.24 -16.20 9.83
CA GLN A 98 33.45 -15.40 10.02
C GLN A 98 33.18 -13.89 10.02
N SER A 99 32.16 -13.45 9.26
CA SER A 99 31.80 -12.04 9.18
C SER A 99 30.86 -11.62 10.30
N THR A 100 30.93 -10.36 10.69
CA THR A 100 30.01 -9.72 11.64
C THR A 100 29.08 -8.76 10.92
N CYS A 101 27.87 -8.57 11.46
CA CYS A 101 26.91 -7.61 10.91
C CYS A 101 27.42 -6.18 11.09
N ALA A 102 27.33 -5.35 10.04
CA ALA A 102 27.79 -3.97 10.10
C ALA A 102 26.88 -3.05 10.96
N THR A 103 25.63 -3.44 11.16
CA THR A 103 24.63 -2.63 11.90
C THR A 103 24.64 -2.94 13.39
N CYS A 104 24.58 -4.22 13.77
CA CYS A 104 24.52 -4.63 15.17
C CYS A 104 25.86 -5.11 15.74
N GLY A 105 26.88 -5.37 14.91
CA GLY A 105 28.19 -5.88 15.34
C GLY A 105 28.19 -7.34 15.81
N MET A 106 27.04 -8.01 15.78
CA MET A 106 26.88 -9.39 16.27
C MET A 106 27.24 -10.43 15.18
N LYS A 107 27.48 -11.66 15.62
CA LYS A 107 27.69 -12.83 14.74
C LYS A 107 26.35 -13.32 14.18
N MET A 108 26.40 -14.23 13.20
CA MET A 108 25.22 -14.82 12.56
C MET A 108 24.19 -15.42 13.54
N GLN A 109 24.63 -16.02 14.64
CA GLN A 109 23.73 -16.69 15.59
C GLN A 109 22.87 -15.73 16.42
N ASP A 110 23.40 -14.54 16.72
CA ASP A 110 22.78 -13.58 17.62
C ASP A 110 22.12 -12.41 16.86
N CYS A 111 22.36 -12.31 15.54
CA CYS A 111 21.83 -11.22 14.73
C CYS A 111 20.33 -11.45 14.42
N PRO A 112 19.43 -10.51 14.77
CA PRO A 112 18.01 -10.62 14.46
C PRO A 112 17.69 -10.38 12.96
N GLY A 113 18.65 -9.86 12.19
CA GLY A 113 18.46 -9.40 10.82
C GLY A 113 17.89 -7.98 10.76
N HIS A 114 18.25 -7.26 9.70
CA HIS A 114 17.83 -5.88 9.47
C HIS A 114 17.15 -5.74 8.11
N PHE A 115 16.20 -4.80 8.02
CA PHE A 115 15.46 -4.56 6.81
C PHE A 115 16.13 -3.50 5.94
N ALA A 116 15.96 -3.61 4.62
CA ALA A 116 16.11 -2.52 3.68
C ALA A 116 14.82 -2.35 2.88
N PHE A 117 14.72 -1.26 2.16
CA PHE A 117 13.62 -1.02 1.24
C PHE A 117 14.13 -0.75 -0.18
N ILE A 118 13.25 -0.96 -1.14
CA ILE A 118 13.47 -0.66 -2.56
C ILE A 118 12.46 0.41 -2.95
N SER A 119 12.94 1.55 -3.44
CA SER A 119 12.07 2.56 -4.02
C SER A 119 11.67 2.13 -5.43
N LEU A 120 10.36 2.12 -5.70
CA LEU A 120 9.83 1.85 -7.03
C LEU A 120 9.48 3.18 -7.71
N GLU A 121 9.93 3.37 -8.94
CA GLU A 121 9.63 4.58 -9.73
C GLU A 121 8.13 4.73 -10.01
N LEU A 122 7.42 3.61 -10.19
CA LEU A 122 5.98 3.55 -10.43
C LEU A 122 5.28 2.70 -9.37
N PRO A 123 4.09 3.11 -8.90
CA PRO A 123 3.33 2.33 -7.93
C PRO A 123 2.81 1.03 -8.57
N VAL A 124 2.92 -0.08 -7.83
CA VAL A 124 2.48 -1.40 -8.27
C VAL A 124 1.35 -1.90 -7.37
N PHE A 125 0.33 -2.54 -7.97
CA PHE A 125 -0.73 -3.17 -7.21
C PHE A 125 -0.24 -4.43 -6.49
N HIS A 126 -0.43 -4.46 -5.18
CA HIS A 126 -0.15 -5.66 -4.40
C HIS A 126 -1.17 -6.76 -4.70
N ILE A 127 -0.70 -7.92 -5.17
CA ILE A 127 -1.53 -9.04 -5.66
C ILE A 127 -2.52 -9.52 -4.58
N GLY A 128 -2.06 -9.61 -3.32
CA GLY A 128 -2.90 -10.02 -2.19
C GLY A 128 -4.07 -9.06 -1.89
N TYR A 129 -3.91 -7.76 -2.18
CA TYR A 129 -4.93 -6.74 -1.90
C TYR A 129 -5.81 -6.42 -3.10
N MET A 130 -5.47 -6.93 -4.29
CA MET A 130 -6.16 -6.59 -5.53
C MET A 130 -7.68 -6.81 -5.48
N LYS A 131 -8.14 -7.91 -4.85
CA LYS A 131 -9.59 -8.17 -4.67
C LYS A 131 -10.26 -7.10 -3.80
N LYS A 132 -9.58 -6.64 -2.75
CA LYS A 132 -10.08 -5.60 -1.84
C LYS A 132 -10.03 -4.22 -2.51
N THR A 133 -8.97 -3.93 -3.27
CA THR A 133 -8.86 -2.70 -4.07
C THR A 133 -10.03 -2.56 -5.04
N VAL A 134 -10.35 -3.62 -5.80
CA VAL A 134 -11.52 -3.61 -6.70
C VAL A 134 -12.81 -3.38 -5.92
N ALA A 135 -12.99 -4.00 -4.75
CA ALA A 135 -14.18 -3.80 -3.93
C ALA A 135 -14.32 -2.34 -3.45
N VAL A 136 -13.21 -1.69 -3.05
CA VAL A 136 -13.19 -0.27 -2.69
C VAL A 136 -13.50 0.61 -3.90
N LEU A 137 -12.89 0.32 -5.05
CA LEU A 137 -13.18 1.03 -6.30
C LEU A 137 -14.64 0.86 -6.72
N GLN A 138 -15.30 -0.26 -6.44
CA GLN A 138 -16.73 -0.42 -6.70
C GLN A 138 -17.62 0.41 -5.76
N CYS A 139 -17.08 0.92 -4.65
CA CYS A 139 -17.84 1.64 -3.64
C CYS A 139 -17.65 3.16 -3.65
N ILE A 140 -16.63 3.65 -4.35
CA ILE A 140 -16.34 5.08 -4.41
C ILE A 140 -16.64 5.65 -5.79
N CYS A 141 -17.09 6.90 -5.83
CA CYS A 141 -17.21 7.65 -7.07
C CYS A 141 -15.81 7.91 -7.65
N LYS A 142 -15.64 7.76 -8.96
CA LYS A 142 -14.34 7.95 -9.61
C LYS A 142 -13.94 9.41 -9.78
N VAL A 143 -14.91 10.33 -9.69
CA VAL A 143 -14.69 11.77 -9.82
C VAL A 143 -14.56 12.46 -8.48
N CYS A 144 -15.50 12.24 -7.55
CA CYS A 144 -15.46 12.91 -6.24
C CYS A 144 -14.88 12.06 -5.10
N SER A 145 -14.40 10.83 -5.37
CA SER A 145 -13.89 9.83 -4.40
C SER A 145 -14.71 9.60 -3.14
N ARG A 146 -15.95 10.09 -3.08
CA ARG A 146 -16.89 9.83 -1.99
C ARG A 146 -17.54 8.48 -2.20
N VAL A 147 -17.93 7.87 -1.09
CA VAL A 147 -18.65 6.59 -1.08
C VAL A 147 -20.01 6.77 -1.76
N LEU A 148 -20.38 5.82 -2.63
CA LEU A 148 -21.64 5.77 -3.38
C LEU A 148 -22.81 5.32 -2.48
N LEU A 149 -23.01 6.01 -1.37
CA LEU A 149 -24.15 5.81 -0.48
C LEU A 149 -24.83 7.13 -0.12
N PRO A 150 -26.17 7.18 -0.13
CA PRO A 150 -26.92 8.29 0.44
C PRO A 150 -26.62 8.47 1.94
N LEU A 151 -26.68 9.72 2.42
CA LEU A 151 -26.38 10.05 3.82
C LEU A 151 -27.26 9.27 4.83
N ALA A 152 -28.54 9.09 4.52
CA ALA A 152 -29.48 8.34 5.37
C ALA A 152 -29.11 6.86 5.51
N GLU A 153 -28.59 6.23 4.47
CA GLU A 153 -28.15 4.83 4.52
C GLU A 153 -26.78 4.71 5.19
N ARG A 154 -25.87 5.64 4.89
CA ARG A 154 -24.54 5.70 5.48
C ARG A 154 -24.59 5.72 7.00
N SER A 155 -25.47 6.53 7.60
CA SER A 155 -25.60 6.62 9.06
C SER A 155 -26.12 5.31 9.68
N LYS A 156 -27.02 4.59 9.01
CA LYS A 156 -27.50 3.26 9.46
C LYS A 156 -26.37 2.22 9.44
N ILE A 157 -25.59 2.19 8.37
CA ILE A 157 -24.46 1.25 8.22
C ILE A 157 -23.35 1.55 9.22
N LEU A 158 -23.01 2.82 9.44
CA LEU A 158 -21.99 3.21 10.42
C LEU A 158 -22.38 2.76 11.84
N ARG A 159 -23.65 2.93 12.23
CA ARG A 159 -24.16 2.41 13.51
C ARG A 159 -24.01 0.89 13.62
N ALA A 160 -24.33 0.16 12.55
CA ALA A 160 -24.19 -1.30 12.53
C ALA A 160 -22.72 -1.75 12.61
N LEU A 161 -21.79 -1.02 11.99
CA LEU A 161 -20.34 -1.30 12.02
C LEU A 161 -19.70 -1.00 13.38
N HIS A 162 -20.14 0.06 14.05
CA HIS A 162 -19.62 0.45 15.36
C HIS A 162 -20.19 -0.37 16.52
N HIS A 163 -21.24 -1.15 16.27
CA HIS A 163 -21.86 -1.97 17.30
C HIS A 163 -20.86 -3.00 17.85
N PRO A 164 -20.68 -3.14 19.18
CA PRO A 164 -19.66 -4.00 19.80
C PRO A 164 -19.72 -5.45 19.31
N MET A 165 -20.94 -6.01 19.23
CA MET A 165 -21.19 -7.37 18.74
C MET A 165 -20.84 -7.56 17.25
N THR A 166 -20.83 -6.51 16.43
CA THR A 166 -20.39 -6.60 15.03
C THR A 166 -18.88 -6.45 14.92
N ARG A 167 -18.27 -5.61 15.77
CA ARG A 167 -16.84 -5.31 15.74
C ARG A 167 -15.98 -6.49 16.20
N GLY A 168 -16.46 -7.27 17.17
CA GLY A 168 -15.77 -8.47 17.66
C GLY A 168 -15.90 -9.69 16.74
N ASP A 169 -16.97 -9.76 15.95
CA ASP A 169 -17.30 -10.94 15.14
C ASP A 169 -16.95 -10.73 13.66
N ALA A 170 -15.87 -11.37 13.21
CA ALA A 170 -15.38 -11.27 11.83
C ALA A 170 -16.45 -11.66 10.78
N VAL A 171 -17.30 -12.65 11.09
CA VAL A 171 -18.39 -13.12 10.21
C VAL A 171 -19.45 -12.02 10.05
N ARG A 172 -19.88 -11.41 11.16
CA ARG A 172 -20.88 -10.34 11.15
C ARG A 172 -20.34 -9.11 10.43
N LEU A 173 -19.09 -8.74 10.71
CA LEU A 173 -18.42 -7.63 10.04
C LEU A 173 -18.36 -7.84 8.51
N SER A 174 -17.95 -9.04 8.08
CA SER A 174 -17.89 -9.40 6.66
C SER A 174 -19.27 -9.37 6.00
N ALA A 175 -20.32 -9.80 6.70
CA ALA A 175 -21.69 -9.74 6.20
C ALA A 175 -22.18 -8.29 6.02
N VAL A 176 -21.88 -7.41 6.98
CA VAL A 176 -22.20 -5.97 6.85
C VAL A 176 -21.42 -5.34 5.70
N GLN A 177 -20.12 -5.61 5.59
CA GLN A 177 -19.29 -5.13 4.47
C GLN A 177 -19.87 -5.58 3.11
N ARG A 178 -20.25 -6.85 2.97
CA ARG A 178 -20.88 -7.36 1.74
C ARG A 178 -22.17 -6.60 1.40
N LYS A 179 -23.04 -6.33 2.38
CA LYS A 179 -24.25 -5.53 2.19
C LYS A 179 -23.94 -4.12 1.67
N VAL A 180 -22.85 -3.50 2.15
CA VAL A 180 -22.38 -2.20 1.65
C VAL A 180 -21.94 -2.29 0.19
N LEU A 181 -21.13 -3.30 -0.15
CA LEU A 181 -20.65 -3.52 -1.52
C LEU A 181 -21.82 -3.73 -2.49
N ASP A 182 -22.81 -4.56 -2.11
CA ASP A 182 -23.96 -4.89 -2.95
C ASP A 182 -24.87 -3.69 -3.20
N LYS A 183 -24.98 -2.78 -2.22
CA LYS A 183 -25.68 -1.50 -2.38
C LYS A 183 -24.92 -0.56 -3.32
N CYS A 184 -23.62 -0.36 -3.09
CA CYS A 184 -22.81 0.53 -3.93
C CYS A 184 -22.82 0.09 -5.40
N LYS A 185 -22.71 -1.21 -5.67
CA LYS A 185 -22.72 -1.77 -7.03
C LYS A 185 -24.01 -1.49 -7.80
N LYS A 186 -25.13 -1.28 -7.11
CA LYS A 186 -26.43 -0.97 -7.73
C LYS A 186 -26.55 0.51 -8.06
N MET A 187 -25.84 1.38 -7.34
CA MET A 187 -25.85 2.82 -7.58
C MET A 187 -25.08 3.13 -8.88
N ARG A 188 -25.79 3.66 -9.87
CA ARG A 188 -25.22 4.05 -11.18
C ARG A 188 -24.86 5.53 -11.25
N GLU A 189 -25.41 6.34 -10.36
CA GLU A 189 -25.19 7.78 -10.29
C GLU A 189 -24.75 8.15 -8.88
N CYS A 190 -23.80 9.09 -8.80
CA CYS A 190 -23.29 9.53 -7.51
C CYS A 190 -24.31 10.46 -6.82
N PRO A 191 -24.70 10.18 -5.57
CA PRO A 191 -25.62 11.05 -4.82
C PRO A 191 -25.00 12.39 -4.40
N HIS A 192 -23.70 12.60 -4.66
CA HIS A 192 -22.98 13.81 -4.26
C HIS A 192 -22.63 14.74 -5.42
N CYS A 193 -22.20 14.20 -6.56
CA CYS A 193 -21.81 14.99 -7.73
C CYS A 193 -22.65 14.71 -8.97
N GLY A 194 -23.61 13.78 -8.93
CA GLY A 194 -24.45 13.40 -10.08
C GLY A 194 -23.74 12.56 -11.15
N GLU A 195 -22.42 12.38 -11.05
CA GLU A 195 -21.64 11.69 -12.07
C GLU A 195 -21.98 10.19 -12.18
N ARG A 196 -21.96 9.67 -13.41
CA ARG A 196 -22.26 8.26 -13.69
C ARG A 196 -21.07 7.38 -13.31
N ASN A 197 -21.32 6.36 -12.50
CA ASN A 197 -20.35 5.34 -12.10
C ASN A 197 -20.80 3.98 -12.61
N GLY A 198 -20.15 3.50 -13.68
CA GLY A 198 -20.38 2.15 -14.20
C GLY A 198 -19.55 1.06 -13.50
N LEU A 199 -19.42 -0.10 -14.14
CA LEU A 199 -18.86 -1.30 -13.52
C LEU A 199 -17.34 -1.25 -13.46
N VAL A 200 -16.76 -1.60 -12.32
CA VAL A 200 -15.31 -1.82 -12.19
C VAL A 200 -15.06 -3.33 -12.12
N LYS A 201 -14.21 -3.84 -13.02
CA LYS A 201 -13.86 -5.26 -13.07
C LYS A 201 -12.34 -5.45 -13.18
N LYS A 202 -11.85 -6.54 -12.58
CA LYS A 202 -10.47 -7.01 -12.79
C LYS A 202 -10.40 -7.69 -14.15
N VAL A 203 -9.40 -7.34 -14.96
CA VAL A 203 -9.11 -7.98 -16.24
C VAL A 203 -7.68 -8.51 -16.20
N GLY A 204 -7.48 -9.76 -16.59
CA GLY A 204 -6.15 -10.39 -16.57
C GLY A 204 -5.54 -10.47 -15.16
N PHE A 205 -4.21 -10.41 -15.10
CA PHE A 205 -3.47 -10.61 -13.85
C PHE A 205 -3.48 -9.38 -12.93
N ALA A 206 -3.25 -8.18 -13.49
CA ALA A 206 -3.05 -6.95 -12.72
C ALA A 206 -3.74 -5.69 -13.28
N HIS A 207 -4.69 -5.82 -14.21
CA HIS A 207 -5.40 -4.65 -14.76
C HIS A 207 -6.78 -4.48 -14.14
N ILE A 208 -7.15 -3.23 -13.87
CA ILE A 208 -8.49 -2.86 -13.42
C ILE A 208 -9.10 -1.96 -14.49
N VAL A 209 -10.28 -2.35 -14.97
CA VAL A 209 -11.01 -1.61 -15.99
C VAL A 209 -12.27 -1.03 -15.38
N HIS A 210 -12.48 0.27 -15.60
CA HIS A 210 -13.72 0.95 -15.28
C HIS A 210 -14.51 1.22 -16.57
N GLU A 211 -15.67 0.59 -16.68
CA GLU A 211 -16.60 0.82 -17.78
C GLU A 211 -17.59 1.90 -17.36
N ARG A 212 -17.32 3.16 -17.71
CA ARG A 212 -18.17 4.30 -17.31
C ARG A 212 -19.56 4.24 -17.94
N PHE A 213 -19.61 3.92 -19.22
CA PHE A 213 -20.85 3.76 -19.98
C PHE A 213 -21.03 2.30 -20.39
N LYS A 214 -22.29 1.85 -20.37
CA LYS A 214 -22.68 0.61 -21.02
C LYS A 214 -23.27 1.02 -22.37
N GLU A 215 -22.43 1.50 -23.28
CA GLU A 215 -22.88 1.79 -24.64
C GLU A 215 -23.28 0.48 -25.29
N LYS A 216 -24.51 0.40 -25.79
CA LYS A 216 -24.93 -0.64 -26.72
C LYS A 216 -24.92 0.02 -28.09
N ASP A 217 -24.09 -0.48 -29.01
CA ASP A 217 -24.24 -0.17 -30.43
C ASP A 217 -25.62 -0.61 -30.94
N SER A 218 -26.05 -0.08 -32.08
CA SER A 218 -27.25 -0.52 -32.83
C SER A 218 -27.25 -2.01 -33.20
N LYS A 219 -26.09 -2.69 -33.07
CA LYS A 219 -25.90 -4.15 -33.22
C LYS A 219 -25.73 -4.89 -31.87
N GLY A 220 -25.96 -4.24 -30.74
CA GLY A 220 -25.87 -4.83 -29.40
C GLY A 220 -24.45 -5.09 -28.87
N ARG A 221 -23.40 -4.57 -29.51
CA ARG A 221 -22.01 -4.68 -29.02
C ARG A 221 -21.68 -3.58 -28.02
N ALA A 222 -20.89 -3.93 -27.00
CA ALA A 222 -20.45 -3.01 -25.97
C ALA A 222 -19.28 -2.16 -26.47
N VAL A 223 -19.47 -0.84 -26.62
CA VAL A 223 -18.36 0.08 -26.88
C VAL A 223 -17.64 0.32 -25.54
N HIS A 224 -16.39 -0.12 -25.47
CA HIS A 224 -15.56 0.03 -24.29
C HIS A 224 -14.68 1.27 -24.47
N GLU A 225 -15.07 2.41 -23.90
CA GLU A 225 -14.09 3.46 -23.59
C GLU A 225 -13.23 2.94 -22.43
N ARG A 226 -12.06 2.39 -22.77
CA ARG A 226 -11.14 1.76 -21.80
C ARG A 226 -10.35 2.84 -21.08
N ALA A 227 -10.88 3.34 -19.98
CA ALA A 227 -10.04 3.95 -18.95
C ALA A 227 -9.33 2.81 -18.17
N THR A 228 -8.10 2.49 -18.57
CA THR A 228 -7.22 1.59 -17.81
C THR A 228 -6.58 2.36 -16.67
N PHE A 229 -6.74 1.85 -15.45
CA PHE A 229 -6.04 2.31 -14.25
C PHE A 229 -4.98 1.30 -13.84
#